data_AF-A0A5B8I4I3-F1
#
_entry.id   AF-A0A5B8I4I3-F1
#
_cell.length_a   1.000
_cell.length_b   1.000
_cell.length_c   1.000
_cell.angle_alpha   90.00
_cell.angle_beta   90.00
_cell.angle_gamma   90.00
#
_symmetry.space_group_name_H-M   'P 1'
#
loop_
_entity.id
_entity.type
_entity.pdbx_description
1 polymer ?
#
loop_
_entity_poly.entity_id
_entity_poly.type
_entity_poly.pdbx_seq_one_letter_code
_entity_poly.pdbx_strand_id
1 'polypeptide(L)' 'MNTAYTTAANKAVAHERAYEFHNAGMMWLAAQRYASGKNIEHCELRAEFCQKFGKYLERDND' A
#
# COMPACT_ATOMS: atom_id res chain seq x y z
N MET A 1 6.33 -16.97 5.20
CA MET A 1 5.78 -15.69 4.70
C MET A 1 6.41 -15.43 3.33
N ASN A 2 5.64 -15.08 2.30
CA ASN A 2 6.18 -14.94 0.93
C ASN A 2 7.12 -13.72 0.82
N THR A 3 8.33 -13.92 0.30
CA THR A 3 9.34 -12.85 0.14
C THR A 3 8.87 -11.75 -0.81
N ALA A 4 8.12 -12.09 -1.86
CA ALA A 4 7.56 -11.10 -2.78
C ALA A 4 6.49 -10.23 -2.10
N TYR A 5 5.63 -10.86 -1.28
CA TYR A 5 4.64 -10.15 -0.46
C TYR A 5 5.32 -9.16 0.48
N THR A 6 6.27 -9.63 1.29
CA THR A 6 6.96 -8.78 2.28
C THR A 6 7.71 -7.62 1.63
N THR A 7 8.35 -7.86 0.48
CA THR A 7 9.03 -6.81 -0.28
C THR A 7 8.06 -5.74 -0.77
N ALA A 8 6.93 -6.14 -1.36
CA ALA A 8 5.91 -5.21 -1.86
C ALA A 8 5.22 -4.45 -0.71
N ALA A 9 4.86 -5.14 0.37
CA ALA A 9 4.26 -4.52 1.55
C ALA A 9 5.21 -3.52 2.23
N ASN A 10 6.51 -3.82 2.33
CA ASN A 10 7.49 -2.88 2.86
C ASN A 10 7.63 -1.62 2.00
N LYS A 11 7.60 -1.75 0.67
CA LYS A 11 7.56 -0.59 -0.24
C LYS A 11 6.30 0.24 -0.05
N ALA A 12 5.14 -0.42 0.08
CA ALA A 12 3.88 0.27 0.35
C ALA A 12 3.95 1.10 1.63
N VAL A 13 4.42 0.50 2.73
CA VAL A 13 4.60 1.19 4.02
C VAL A 13 5.61 2.35 3.91
N ALA A 14 6.69 2.19 3.13
CA ALA A 14 7.65 3.27 2.91
C ALA A 14 6.99 4.48 2.23
N HIS A 15 6.18 4.25 1.20
CA HIS A 15 5.43 5.31 0.54
C HIS A 15 4.39 5.96 1.46
N GLU A 16 3.69 5.19 2.30
CA GLU A 16 2.76 5.77 3.29
C GLU A 16 3.46 6.68 4.30
N ARG A 17 4.65 6.30 4.77
CA ARG A 17 5.47 7.14 5.66
C ARG A 17 6.00 8.39 4.96
N ALA A 18 6.18 8.32 3.65
CA ALA A 18 6.54 9.46 2.81
C ALA A 18 5.33 10.31 2.40
N TYR A 19 4.10 9.97 2.85
CA TYR A 19 2.86 10.61 2.44
C TYR A 19 2.61 10.52 0.92
N GLU A 20 3.14 9.49 0.26
CA GLU A 20 2.93 9.20 -1.16
C GLU A 20 1.84 8.14 -1.32
N PHE A 21 0.60 8.47 -0.96
CA PHE A 21 -0.46 7.48 -0.82
C PHE A 21 -0.89 6.84 -2.15
N HIS A 22 -0.82 7.56 -3.27
CA HIS A 22 -1.04 6.98 -4.59
C HIS A 22 -0.07 5.82 -4.87
N ASN A 23 1.23 6.05 -4.65
CA ASN A 23 2.27 5.03 -4.82
C ASN A 23 2.10 3.89 -3.81
N ALA A 24 1.76 4.21 -2.56
CA ALA A 24 1.47 3.21 -1.53
C ALA A 24 0.33 2.28 -1.94
N GLY A 25 -0.78 2.83 -2.45
CA GLY A 25 -1.93 2.05 -2.91
C GLY A 25 -1.57 1.09 -4.04
N MET A 26 -0.79 1.55 -5.02
CA MET A 26 -0.29 0.70 -6.10
C MET A 26 0.59 -0.46 -5.57
N MET A 27 1.43 -0.19 -4.56
CA MET A 27 2.27 -1.22 -3.93
C MET A 27 1.46 -2.21 -3.07
N TRP A 28 0.39 -1.78 -2.41
CA TRP A 28 -0.53 -2.67 -1.71
C TRP A 28 -1.26 -3.62 -2.66
N LEU A 29 -1.73 -3.13 -3.82
CA LEU A 29 -2.31 -3.98 -4.86
C LEU A 29 -1.28 -4.97 -5.43
N ALA A 30 -0.02 -4.55 -5.57
CA ALA A 30 1.06 -5.45 -5.97
C ALA A 30 1.34 -6.52 -4.90
N ALA A 31 1.33 -6.15 -3.62
CA ALA A 31 1.51 -7.08 -2.49
C ALA A 31 0.39 -8.12 -2.45
N GLN A 32 -0.86 -7.70 -2.71
CA GLN A 32 -2.03 -8.58 -2.75
C GLN A 32 -1.85 -9.78 -3.69
N ARG A 33 -1.21 -9.59 -4.86
CA ARG A 33 -0.95 -10.67 -5.83
C ARG A 33 -0.12 -11.82 -5.27
N TYR A 34 0.68 -11.55 -4.24
CA TYR A 34 1.54 -12.52 -3.56
C TYR A 34 1.02 -12.92 -2.17
N ALA A 35 -0.09 -12.32 -1.74
CA ALA A 35 -0.68 -12.53 -0.43
C ALA A 35 -1.50 -13.83 -0.36
N SER A 36 -1.74 -14.31 0.85
CA SER A 36 -2.61 -15.43 1.13
C SER A 36 -3.40 -15.21 2.41
N GLY A 37 -4.62 -15.78 2.46
CA GLY A 37 -5.51 -15.67 3.62
C GLY A 37 -5.79 -14.21 4.00
N LYS A 38 -5.66 -13.90 5.29
CA LYS A 38 -5.96 -12.57 5.86
C LYS A 38 -5.10 -11.42 5.29
N ASN A 39 -3.97 -11.74 4.66
CA ASN A 39 -3.12 -10.71 4.05
C ASN A 39 -3.73 -10.13 2.76
N ILE A 40 -4.65 -10.85 2.10
CA ILE A 40 -5.35 -10.36 0.91
C ILE A 40 -6.25 -9.20 1.32
N GLU A 41 -7.14 -9.43 2.28
CA GLU A 41 -8.07 -8.41 2.82
C GLU A 41 -7.30 -7.21 3.39
N HIS A 42 -6.19 -7.47 4.10
CA HIS A 42 -5.32 -6.39 4.57
C HIS A 42 -4.82 -5.50 3.42
N CYS A 43 -4.33 -6.09 2.33
CA CYS A 43 -3.86 -5.32 1.18
C CYS A 43 -5.00 -4.54 0.50
N GLU A 44 -6.17 -5.13 0.37
CA GLU A 44 -7.35 -4.47 -0.22
C GLU A 44 -7.77 -3.24 0.60
N LEU A 45 -7.91 -3.39 1.93
CA LEU A 45 -8.27 -2.30 2.82
C LEU A 45 -7.24 -1.17 2.80
N ARG A 46 -5.95 -1.49 2.76
CA ARG A 46 -4.89 -0.48 2.68
C ARG A 46 -4.87 0.21 1.32
N ALA A 47 -5.05 -0.52 0.22
CA ALA A 47 -5.15 0.05 -1.11
C ALA A 47 -6.36 1.00 -1.22
N GLU A 48 -7.52 0.59 -0.70
CA GLU A 48 -8.74 1.40 -0.66
C GLU A 48 -8.53 2.66 0.20
N PHE A 49 -7.91 2.52 1.37
CA PHE A 49 -7.54 3.66 2.21
C PHE A 49 -6.67 4.66 1.45
N CYS A 50 -5.62 4.17 0.80
CA CYS A 50 -4.71 4.99 0.01
C CYS A 50 -5.43 5.72 -1.14
N GLN A 51 -6.37 5.06 -1.83
CA GLN A 51 -7.12 5.68 -2.93
C GLN A 51 -8.15 6.71 -2.47
N LYS A 52 -8.87 6.43 -1.37
CA LYS A 52 -9.96 7.31 -0.89
C LYS A 52 -9.44 8.50 -0.09
N PHE A 53 -8.45 8.25 0.77
CA PHE A 53 -7.97 9.23 1.73
C PHE A 53 -6.61 9.81 1.36
N GLY A 54 -5.85 9.13 0.49
CA GLY A 54 -4.53 9.56 0.08
C GLY A 54 -4.49 10.99 -0.43
N LYS A 55 -5.43 11.38 -1.30
CA LYS A 55 -5.51 12.75 -1.82
C LYS A 55 -5.65 13.86 -0.76
N TYR A 56 -6.05 13.54 0.47
CA TYR A 56 -6.16 14.51 1.57
C TYR A 56 -4.96 14.48 2.52
N LEU A 57 -4.16 13.43 2.41
CA LEU A 57 -3.00 13.14 3.27
C LEU A 57 -1.69 13.26 2.48
N GLU A 58 -1.75 13.26 1.16
CA GLU A 58 -0.62 13.44 0.28
C GLU A 58 0.03 14.79 0.57
N ARG A 59 1.36 14.76 0.69
CA ARG A 59 2.10 15.99 0.87
C ARG A 59 2.15 16.70 -0.48
N ASP A 60 1.54 17.87 -0.55
CA ASP A 60 1.79 18.79 -1.65
C ASP A 60 3.30 19.13 -1.61
N ASN A 61 4.02 18.75 -2.67
CA ASN A 61 5.40 19.18 -2.87
C ASN A 61 5.36 20.59 -3.47
N ASP A 62 5.03 21.58 -2.65
CA ASP A 62 5.29 23.00 -2.91
C ASP A 62 6.54 23.45 -2.13
#